data_AF-A0A4R2R160-F1
#
_entry.id   AF-A0A4R2R160-F1
#
_cell.length_a   1.000
_cell.length_b   1.000
_cell.length_c   1.000
_cell.angle_alpha   90.00
_cell.angle_beta   90.00
_cell.angle_gamma   90.00
#
_symmetry.space_group_name_H-M   'P 1'
#
loop_
_entity.id
_entity.type
_entity.pdbx_description
1 polymer ?
#
loop_
_entity_poly.entity_id
_entity_poly.type
_entity_poly.pdbx_seq_one_letter_code
_entity_poly.pdbx_strand_id
1 'polypeptide(L)'
;MRPDDAEVPERTGYLNSAPAYRGPGPHRLAIHHIGGPNDMSESTHALSSDGPLPDDWSAGTGKRARDTAQLVLCEYPPETGAPVRQCHYTESIPDTGKQATVPVVTAKYTYLLREARTGAALASFTLNGTKNDCPYRTESDTIPQTVDAADLVDELRPYVTGER
;
A
#
# COMPACT_ATOMS: atom_id res chain seq x y z
N MET A 1 -1.45 9.31 20.54
CA MET A 1 -0.18 8.81 19.99
C MET A 1 0.22 9.77 18.89
N ARG A 2 1.38 10.42 18.99
CA ARG A 2 1.84 11.32 17.92
C ARG A 2 2.35 10.45 16.76
N PRO A 3 2.12 10.83 15.50
CA PRO A 3 2.60 10.07 14.34
C PRO A 3 4.14 9.99 14.25
N ASP A 4 4.87 10.68 15.13
CA ASP A 4 6.33 10.66 15.23
C ASP A 4 6.89 9.55 16.15
N ASP A 5 6.05 8.88 16.95
CA ASP A 5 6.47 7.88 17.95
C ASP A 5 6.20 6.42 17.54
N ALA A 6 5.80 6.17 16.28
CA ALA A 6 5.81 4.81 15.77
C ALA A 6 7.28 4.40 15.60
N GLU A 7 7.79 3.57 16.52
CA GLU A 7 9.03 2.82 16.35
C GLU A 7 9.06 2.28 14.92
N VAL A 8 9.90 2.92 14.12
CA VAL A 8 10.11 2.59 12.72
C VAL A 8 10.50 1.12 12.68
N PRO A 9 9.92 0.28 11.81
CA PRO A 9 10.48 -1.04 11.63
C PRO A 9 11.88 -0.87 11.03
N GLU A 10 12.89 -0.86 11.91
CA GLU A 10 14.31 -1.13 11.61
C GLU A 10 14.48 -2.49 10.90
N ARG A 11 13.39 -3.26 10.74
CA ARG A 11 13.30 -4.58 10.12
C ARG A 11 12.89 -4.58 8.65
N THR A 12 12.80 -3.44 7.96
CA THR A 12 12.74 -3.50 6.49
C THR A 12 14.10 -4.03 6.00
N GLY A 13 14.15 -5.29 5.57
CA GLY A 13 15.39 -6.02 5.23
C GLY A 13 16.16 -5.52 4.01
N TYR A 14 16.09 -4.22 3.71
CA TYR A 14 16.72 -3.50 2.59
C TYR A 14 18.03 -2.81 3.01
N LEU A 15 18.19 -2.52 4.30
CA LEU A 15 19.29 -1.69 4.81
C LEU A 15 20.67 -2.23 4.39
N ASN A 16 21.58 -1.29 4.09
CA ASN A 16 22.99 -1.49 3.69
C ASN A 16 23.26 -2.27 2.39
N SER A 17 22.31 -3.06 1.88
CA SER A 17 22.43 -3.84 0.64
C SER A 17 21.68 -3.24 -0.55
N ALA A 18 20.67 -2.40 -0.30
CA ALA A 18 19.92 -1.73 -1.35
C ALA A 18 20.75 -0.65 -2.08
N PRO A 19 20.47 -0.41 -3.38
CA PRO A 19 21.06 0.69 -4.13
C PRO A 19 20.78 2.05 -3.48
N ALA A 20 21.73 2.97 -3.56
CA ALA A 20 21.54 4.34 -3.05
C ALA A 20 20.46 5.08 -3.86
N TYR A 21 19.65 5.89 -3.19
CA TYR A 21 18.70 6.79 -3.84
C TYR A 21 19.42 8.07 -4.32
N ARG A 22 19.99 8.02 -5.54
CA ARG A 22 20.75 9.12 -6.18
C ARG A 22 20.72 8.99 -7.70
N GLY A 23 20.94 10.12 -8.38
CA GLY A 23 21.06 10.18 -9.85
C GLY A 23 19.72 10.39 -10.55
N PRO A 24 19.68 10.36 -11.89
CA PRO A 24 18.43 10.45 -12.63
C PRO A 24 17.58 9.20 -12.40
N GLY A 25 16.25 9.38 -12.35
CA GLY A 25 15.28 8.29 -12.26
C GLY A 25 15.17 7.43 -13.53
N PRO A 26 14.27 6.43 -13.57
CA PRO A 26 13.31 6.10 -12.52
C PRO A 26 13.94 5.36 -11.33
N HIS A 27 13.67 5.84 -10.12
CA HIS A 27 14.03 5.17 -8.88
C HIS A 27 12.99 4.09 -8.55
N ARG A 28 13.44 2.84 -8.49
CA ARG A 28 12.55 1.71 -8.24
C ARG A 28 12.04 1.69 -6.80
N LEU A 29 10.77 1.35 -6.65
CA LEU A 29 10.03 1.40 -5.41
C LEU A 29 9.44 0.03 -5.07
N ALA A 30 9.54 -0.35 -3.80
CA ALA A 30 8.82 -1.47 -3.21
C ALA A 30 7.70 -0.95 -2.31
N ILE A 31 6.51 -1.55 -2.40
CA ILE A 31 5.40 -1.23 -1.50
C ILE A 31 5.34 -2.25 -0.37
N HIS A 32 5.19 -1.76 0.86
CA HIS A 32 5.07 -2.53 2.08
C HIS A 32 3.76 -2.15 2.76
N HIS A 33 2.85 -3.11 2.91
CA HIS A 33 1.66 -2.94 3.74
C HIS A 33 2.04 -3.22 5.18
N ILE A 34 1.92 -2.20 6.04
CA ILE A 34 2.15 -2.34 7.47
C ILE A 34 0.83 -2.83 8.07
N GLY A 35 0.78 -4.10 8.46
CA GLY A 35 -0.36 -4.63 9.19
C GLY A 35 -0.52 -3.97 10.56
N GLY A 36 -1.69 -4.14 11.19
CA GLY A 36 -1.95 -3.64 12.55
C GLY A 36 -0.97 -4.23 13.58
N PRO A 37 -0.97 -3.76 14.84
CA PRO A 37 0.00 -4.15 15.88
C PRO A 37 0.08 -5.66 16.19
N ASN A 38 -0.89 -6.46 15.73
CA ASN A 38 -0.93 -7.92 15.89
C ASN A 38 -0.76 -8.69 14.58
N ASP A 39 -0.56 -7.99 13.47
CA ASP A 39 -0.35 -8.59 12.17
C ASP A 39 1.15 -8.79 11.95
N MET A 40 1.61 -9.97 12.38
CA MET A 40 2.97 -10.45 12.20
C MET A 40 3.20 -11.00 10.79
N SER A 41 2.19 -10.95 9.91
CA SER A 41 2.43 -11.25 8.51
C SER A 41 3.10 -10.03 7.90
N GLU A 42 4.38 -10.15 7.54
CA GLU A 42 4.89 -9.44 6.35
C GLU A 42 4.12 -10.01 5.16
N SER A 43 2.81 -9.79 5.09
CA SER A 43 2.05 -10.05 3.90
C SER A 43 2.52 -8.99 2.92
N THR A 44 3.54 -9.36 2.15
CA THR A 44 3.77 -8.82 0.81
C THR A 44 2.56 -9.25 -0.01
N HIS A 45 1.38 -8.73 0.34
CA HIS A 45 0.23 -8.80 -0.54
C HIS A 45 0.69 -8.05 -1.77
N ALA A 46 0.95 -8.83 -2.82
CA ALA A 46 0.94 -8.30 -4.15
C ALA A 46 -0.37 -7.52 -4.25
N LEU A 47 -0.24 -6.19 -4.31
CA LEU A 47 -1.19 -5.38 -5.06
C LEU A 47 -1.50 -6.22 -6.29
N SER A 48 -2.79 -6.53 -6.46
CA SER A 48 -3.39 -7.25 -7.59
C SER A 48 -2.47 -7.23 -8.80
N SER A 49 -2.33 -8.36 -9.51
CA SER A 49 -1.45 -8.60 -10.67
C SER A 49 -1.30 -7.47 -11.73
N ASP A 50 -2.10 -6.42 -11.67
CA ASP A 50 -1.93 -5.09 -12.25
C ASP A 50 -1.58 -4.05 -11.15
N GLY A 51 -0.37 -4.07 -10.59
CA GLY A 51 0.00 -3.18 -9.47
C GLY A 51 -0.25 -1.69 -9.81
N PRO A 52 -0.53 -0.81 -8.83
CA PRO A 52 -0.85 0.61 -9.08
C PRO A 52 0.31 1.43 -9.62
N LEU A 53 1.49 0.83 -9.79
CA LEU A 53 2.70 1.50 -10.25
C LEU A 53 3.02 1.08 -11.68
N PRO A 54 3.54 2.00 -12.51
CA PRO A 54 4.22 1.64 -13.76
C PRO A 54 5.28 0.56 -13.56
N ASP A 55 5.42 -0.36 -14.53
CA ASP A 55 6.36 -1.49 -14.46
C ASP A 55 7.81 -1.06 -14.23
N ASP A 56 8.22 0.08 -14.78
CA ASP A 56 9.55 0.65 -14.65
C ASP A 56 9.81 1.28 -13.27
N TRP A 57 8.75 1.57 -12.51
CA TRP A 57 8.82 2.07 -11.14
C TRP A 57 8.88 0.92 -10.13
N SER A 58 8.36 -0.26 -10.49
CA SER A 58 8.30 -1.40 -9.58
C SER A 58 9.68 -2.05 -9.35
N ALA A 59 10.04 -2.25 -8.08
CA ALA A 59 11.16 -3.11 -7.69
C ALA A 59 10.82 -4.61 -7.77
N GLY A 60 9.57 -4.96 -8.10
CA GLY A 60 9.05 -6.32 -8.04
C GLY A 60 8.82 -6.77 -6.59
N THR A 61 8.84 -8.09 -6.37
CA THR A 61 8.55 -8.70 -5.06
C THR A 61 9.73 -9.53 -4.52
N GLY A 62 9.70 -9.83 -3.22
CA GLY A 62 10.65 -10.72 -2.55
C GLY A 62 12.10 -10.26 -2.62
N LYS A 63 13.03 -11.20 -2.89
CA LYS A 63 14.47 -10.91 -2.95
C LYS A 63 14.82 -9.87 -4.02
N ARG A 64 14.13 -9.90 -5.16
CA ARG A 64 14.38 -8.94 -6.25
C ARG A 64 14.08 -7.51 -5.83
N ALA A 65 13.03 -7.32 -5.03
CA ALA A 65 12.71 -6.01 -4.46
C ALA A 65 13.86 -5.51 -3.56
N ARG A 66 14.41 -6.37 -2.70
CA ARG A 66 15.50 -6.01 -1.78
C ARG A 66 16.77 -5.57 -2.51
N ASP A 67 17.10 -6.24 -3.61
CA ASP A 67 18.32 -5.98 -4.38
C ASP A 67 18.20 -4.76 -5.32
N THR A 68 16.99 -4.31 -5.65
CA THR A 68 16.77 -3.28 -6.69
C THR A 68 15.99 -2.05 -6.25
N ALA A 69 15.28 -2.10 -5.13
CA ALA A 69 14.54 -0.95 -4.61
C ALA A 69 15.51 0.13 -4.11
N GLN A 70 15.30 1.36 -4.56
CA GLN A 70 15.90 2.57 -3.99
C GLN A 70 14.95 3.25 -3.01
N LEU A 71 13.65 2.99 -3.18
CA LEU A 71 12.57 3.57 -2.39
C LEU A 71 11.70 2.45 -1.78
N VAL A 72 11.21 2.71 -0.57
CA VAL A 72 10.21 1.87 0.10
C VAL A 72 9.03 2.76 0.44
N LEU A 73 7.84 2.39 -0.04
CA LEU A 73 6.58 3.01 0.35
C LEU A 73 5.90 2.13 1.39
N CYS A 74 5.84 2.61 2.62
CA CYS A 74 5.03 1.97 3.66
C CYS A 74 3.61 2.50 3.58
N GLU A 75 2.64 1.63 3.35
CA GLU A 75 1.21 1.91 3.44
C GLU A 75 0.70 1.42 4.80
N TYR A 76 0.09 2.33 5.57
CA TYR A 76 -0.49 2.00 6.88
C TYR A 76 -1.96 1.60 6.75
N PRO A 77 -2.53 0.89 7.76
CA PRO A 77 -3.93 0.53 7.75
C PRO A 77 -4.81 1.77 7.60
N PRO A 78 -5.86 1.73 6.76
CA PRO A 78 -6.67 2.90 6.50
C PRO A 78 -7.50 3.32 7.71
N GLU A 79 -7.67 4.62 7.88
CA GLU A 79 -8.72 5.17 8.74
C GLU A 79 -10.06 5.07 8.00
N THR A 80 -10.96 4.22 8.51
CA THR A 80 -12.29 4.02 7.91
C THR A 80 -13.36 4.90 8.54
N GLY A 81 -14.33 5.34 7.73
CA GLY A 81 -15.41 6.23 8.14
C GLY A 81 -16.81 5.73 7.74
N ALA A 82 -17.66 6.65 7.28
CA ALA A 82 -19.07 6.38 7.01
C ALA A 82 -19.26 5.48 5.77
N PRO A 83 -20.35 4.70 5.71
CA PRO A 83 -20.72 3.96 4.51
C PRO A 83 -21.06 4.90 3.35
N VAL A 84 -20.54 4.61 2.17
CA VAL A 84 -20.80 5.34 0.92
C VAL A 84 -21.60 4.52 -0.09
N ARG A 85 -21.52 3.19 -0.01
CA ARG A 85 -22.23 2.25 -0.91
C ARG A 85 -22.38 0.89 -0.24
N GLN A 86 -23.08 -0.03 -0.89
CA GLN A 86 -23.16 -1.44 -0.53
C GLN A 86 -22.71 -2.33 -1.70
N CYS A 87 -22.03 -3.42 -1.36
CA CYS A 87 -21.74 -4.55 -2.23
C CYS A 87 -22.69 -5.69 -1.90
N HIS A 88 -23.28 -6.29 -2.94
CA HIS A 88 -24.22 -7.40 -2.79
C HIS A 88 -23.60 -8.67 -3.36
N TYR A 89 -23.53 -9.71 -2.52
CA TYR A 89 -22.95 -11.00 -2.83
C TYR A 89 -24.04 -12.06 -2.90
N THR A 90 -24.09 -12.82 -4.01
CA THR A 90 -25.17 -13.79 -4.30
C THR A 90 -24.75 -15.27 -4.27
N GLU A 91 -23.46 -15.60 -4.19
CA GLU A 91 -22.90 -16.97 -4.20
C GLU A 91 -21.51 -16.96 -3.51
N SER A 92 -20.98 -17.91 -2.72
CA SER A 92 -21.43 -19.19 -2.16
C SER A 92 -20.51 -19.56 -0.98
N ILE A 93 -20.98 -19.51 0.27
CA ILE A 93 -20.44 -20.41 1.30
C ILE A 93 -21.11 -21.76 1.02
N PRO A 94 -20.37 -22.87 0.80
CA PRO A 94 -20.99 -24.19 0.68
C PRO A 94 -21.91 -24.38 1.90
N ASP A 95 -23.19 -24.68 1.66
CA ASP A 95 -24.23 -25.04 2.63
C ASP A 95 -25.18 -23.97 3.20
N THR A 96 -25.20 -22.70 2.75
CA THR A 96 -26.19 -21.73 3.30
C THR A 96 -27.00 -20.87 2.33
N GLY A 97 -26.60 -20.69 1.07
CA GLY A 97 -27.37 -19.87 0.10
C GLY A 97 -27.61 -18.41 0.55
N LYS A 98 -26.82 -17.90 1.50
CA LYS A 98 -27.04 -16.59 2.10
C LYS A 98 -26.50 -15.48 1.20
N GLN A 99 -27.37 -14.51 0.91
CA GLN A 99 -26.97 -13.22 0.37
C GLN A 99 -26.29 -12.40 1.48
N ALA A 100 -25.17 -11.78 1.16
CA ALA A 100 -24.49 -10.85 2.06
C ALA A 100 -24.48 -9.45 1.45
N THR A 101 -24.79 -8.47 2.29
CA THR A 101 -24.66 -7.04 1.94
C THR A 101 -23.56 -6.47 2.80
N VAL A 102 -22.47 -6.02 2.17
CA VAL A 102 -21.31 -5.49 2.85
C VAL A 102 -21.17 -4.01 2.49
N PRO A 103 -21.17 -3.07 3.45
CA PRO A 103 -20.99 -1.66 3.17
C PRO A 103 -19.56 -1.36 2.69
N VAL A 104 -19.48 -0.57 1.62
CA VAL A 104 -18.27 0.16 1.25
C VAL A 104 -18.21 1.42 2.11
N VAL A 105 -17.10 1.64 2.79
CA VAL A 105 -16.89 2.76 3.72
C VAL A 105 -15.82 3.71 3.22
N THR A 106 -15.93 5.00 3.54
CA THR A 106 -14.85 5.95 3.26
C THR A 106 -13.56 5.49 3.92
N ALA A 107 -12.43 5.67 3.25
CA ALA A 107 -11.13 5.27 3.77
C ALA A 107 -10.08 6.33 3.48
N LYS A 108 -9.12 6.47 4.39
CA LYS A 108 -8.00 7.41 4.27
C LYS A 108 -6.71 6.66 4.60
N TYR A 109 -5.76 6.66 3.67
CA TYR A 109 -4.52 5.87 3.73
C TYR A 109 -3.33 6.77 3.99
N THR A 110 -2.58 6.47 5.04
CA THR A 110 -1.32 7.16 5.32
C THR A 110 -0.17 6.38 4.68
N TYR A 111 0.70 7.12 4.00
CA TYR A 111 1.87 6.58 3.33
C TYR A 111 3.13 7.24 3.88
N LEU A 112 4.19 6.45 4.01
CA LEU A 112 5.51 6.92 4.40
C LEU A 112 6.54 6.41 3.40
N LEU A 113 7.12 7.33 2.65
CA LEU A 113 8.17 7.06 1.68
C LEU A 113 9.54 7.14 2.36
N ARG A 114 10.37 6.12 2.14
CA ARG A 114 11.72 6.03 2.69
C ARG A 114 12.74 5.68 1.62
N GLU A 115 13.98 6.12 1.82
CA GLU A 115 15.13 5.56 1.10
C GLU A 115 15.38 4.12 1.59
N ALA A 116 15.45 3.17 0.66
CA ALA A 116 15.61 1.74 0.97
C ALA A 116 16.94 1.44 1.68
N ARG A 117 18.02 2.09 1.27
CA ARG A 117 19.37 1.83 1.80
C ARG A 117 19.57 2.32 3.24
N THR A 118 19.04 3.49 3.54
CA THR A 118 19.29 4.20 4.81
C THR A 118 18.10 4.14 5.76
N GLY A 119 16.91 3.82 5.25
CA GLY A 119 15.65 3.92 6.00
C GLY A 119 15.19 5.36 6.23
N ALA A 120 15.91 6.36 5.71
CA ALA A 120 15.59 7.77 5.93
C ALA A 120 14.22 8.10 5.33
N ALA A 121 13.36 8.77 6.11
CA ALA A 121 12.08 9.26 5.61
C ALA A 121 12.29 10.38 4.59
N LEU A 122 11.65 10.25 3.43
CA LEU A 122 11.70 11.21 2.33
C LEU A 122 10.43 12.05 2.26
N ALA A 123 9.29 11.43 2.56
CA ALA A 123 7.97 12.06 2.55
C ALA A 123 6.96 11.26 3.36
N SER A 124 5.94 11.96 3.87
CA SER A 124 4.73 11.36 4.43
C SER A 124 3.54 12.09 3.84
N PHE A 125 2.55 11.35 3.38
CA PHE A 125 1.36 11.91 2.76
C PHE A 125 0.15 11.01 3.00
N THR A 126 -1.02 11.54 2.67
CA THR A 126 -2.26 10.83 2.86
C THR A 126 -3.15 10.98 1.64
N LEU A 127 -3.71 9.87 1.18
CA LEU A 127 -4.68 9.84 0.09
C LEU A 127 -6.02 9.30 0.56
N ASN A 128 -7.09 9.88 0.04
CA ASN A 128 -8.44 9.38 0.27
C ASN A 128 -8.72 8.24 -0.70
N GLY A 129 -9.39 7.19 -0.24
CA GLY A 129 -9.98 6.20 -1.12
C GLY A 129 -11.13 6.83 -1.91
N THR A 130 -11.11 6.66 -3.22
CA THR A 130 -12.13 7.21 -4.14
C THR A 130 -12.81 6.12 -4.96
N LYS A 131 -12.19 4.94 -5.06
CA LYS A 131 -12.75 3.77 -5.74
C LYS A 131 -13.70 3.00 -4.82
N ASN A 132 -14.82 2.58 -5.40
CA ASN A 132 -15.91 1.89 -4.71
C ASN A 132 -16.06 0.45 -5.19
N ASP A 133 -14.95 -0.20 -5.47
CA ASP A 133 -14.95 -1.51 -6.09
C ASP A 133 -15.40 -2.58 -5.10
N CYS A 134 -16.31 -3.45 -5.57
CA CYS A 134 -16.72 -4.62 -4.82
C CYS A 134 -15.80 -5.78 -5.21
N PRO A 135 -14.97 -6.31 -4.30
CA PRO A 135 -14.19 -7.50 -4.59
C PRO A 135 -15.15 -8.66 -4.89
N TYR A 136 -14.71 -9.65 -5.67
CA TYR A 136 -15.55 -10.81 -6.01
C TYR A 136 -16.03 -11.60 -4.78
N ARG A 137 -15.23 -11.63 -3.72
CA ARG A 137 -15.57 -12.20 -2.41
C ARG A 137 -14.94 -11.35 -1.31
N THR A 138 -15.53 -11.36 -0.12
CA THR A 138 -14.96 -10.74 1.08
C THR A 138 -15.33 -11.56 2.31
N GLU A 139 -14.40 -11.62 3.27
CA GLU A 139 -14.65 -12.13 4.63
C GLU A 139 -14.80 -10.99 5.64
N SER A 140 -14.65 -9.74 5.19
CA SER A 140 -14.75 -8.54 6.02
C SER A 140 -16.19 -8.01 6.08
N ASP A 141 -16.57 -7.49 7.25
CA ASP A 141 -17.87 -6.85 7.49
C ASP A 141 -18.00 -5.47 6.82
N THR A 142 -16.90 -4.91 6.35
CA THR A 142 -16.85 -3.66 5.58
C THR A 142 -15.79 -3.75 4.49
N ILE A 143 -15.94 -2.94 3.45
CA ILE A 143 -14.95 -2.80 2.36
C ILE A 143 -14.47 -1.34 2.36
N PRO A 144 -13.21 -1.04 2.70
CA PRO A 144 -12.71 0.32 2.59
C PRO A 144 -12.63 0.74 1.12
N GLN A 145 -12.97 2.00 0.80
CA GLN A 145 -12.65 2.57 -0.51
C GLN A 145 -11.15 2.43 -0.78
N THR A 146 -10.75 2.19 -2.02
CA THR A 146 -9.33 2.09 -2.41
C THR A 146 -8.86 3.38 -3.06
N VAL A 147 -7.56 3.67 -2.92
CA VAL A 147 -6.91 4.83 -3.55
C VAL A 147 -6.83 4.61 -5.06
N ASP A 148 -7.07 5.65 -5.84
CA ASP A 148 -6.84 5.60 -7.29
C ASP A 148 -5.33 5.47 -7.57
N ALA A 149 -4.95 4.51 -8.42
CA ALA A 149 -3.56 4.30 -8.80
C ALA A 149 -2.93 5.58 -9.40
N ALA A 150 -3.70 6.37 -10.17
CA ALA A 150 -3.21 7.62 -10.73
C ALA A 150 -2.86 8.66 -9.65
N ASP A 151 -3.70 8.78 -8.61
CA ASP A 151 -3.45 9.71 -7.50
C ASP A 151 -2.16 9.34 -6.75
N LEU A 152 -1.94 8.03 -6.54
CA LEU A 152 -0.71 7.54 -5.91
C LEU A 152 0.52 7.77 -6.80
N VAL A 153 0.40 7.51 -8.10
CA VAL A 153 1.48 7.72 -9.08
C VAL A 153 1.88 9.19 -9.15
N ASP A 154 0.92 10.10 -9.15
CA ASP A 154 1.21 11.53 -9.22
C ASP A 154 1.90 12.05 -7.97
N GLU A 155 1.52 11.56 -6.79
CA GLU A 155 2.20 11.89 -5.53
C GLU A 155 3.63 11.32 -5.47
N LEU A 156 3.87 10.14 -6.04
CA LEU A 156 5.19 9.49 -6.07
C LEU A 156 6.11 10.02 -7.15
N ARG A 157 5.57 10.61 -8.22
CA ARG A 157 6.31 11.04 -9.41
C ARG A 157 7.58 11.83 -9.10
N PRO A 158 7.56 12.89 -8.25
CA PRO A 158 8.76 13.71 -8.01
C PRO A 158 9.91 12.92 -7.38
N TYR A 159 9.60 11.86 -6.63
CA TYR A 159 10.60 11.01 -5.97
C TYR A 159 11.13 9.93 -6.91
N VAL A 160 10.29 9.43 -7.82
CA VAL A 160 10.72 8.39 -8.76
C VAL A 160 11.53 8.99 -9.90
N THR A 161 11.15 10.14 -10.44
CA THR A 161 11.85 10.76 -11.59
C THR A 161 13.17 11.44 -11.21
N GLY A 162 13.37 11.74 -9.93
CA GLY A 162 14.57 12.44 -9.45
C GLY A 162 14.53 13.94 -9.75
N GLU A 163 13.35 14.54 -9.94
CA GLU A 163 13.14 15.96 -10.21
C GLU A 163 13.27 16.84 -8.95
N ARG A 164 14.21 16.51 -8.06
CA ARG A 164 14.42 17.19 -6.77
C ARG A 164 15.78 17.87 -6.67
#